data_AF-A0A4Q5YSA4-F1
#
_entry.id   AF-A0A4Q5YSA4-F1
#
_cell.length_a   1.000
_cell.length_b   1.000
_cell.length_c   1.000
_cell.angle_alpha   90.00
_cell.angle_beta   90.00
_cell.angle_gamma   90.00
#
_symmetry.space_group_name_H-M   'P 1'
#
loop_
_entity.id
_entity.type
_entity.pdbx_description
1 polymer ?
#
loop_
_entity_poly.entity_id
_entity_poly.type
_entity_poly.pdbx_seq_one_letter_code
_entity_poly.pdbx_strand_id
1 'polypeptide(L)'
;MKEYKIKSFEFANSLTTQLITLSTVLIGLSVTFTEKFDVQSSKVFLVISWTSLFVSILFGILTLMALSGTIGKFKSEEDNNDEPNIYKKNITRPSILQIVFFVLGVLLLIIYSTSFQFKNKTSKSDEVTVIKETTYRLAGPNIKIDTLKTQNSR
;
A
#
# COMPACT_ATOMS: atom_id res chain seq x y z
N MET A 1 -31.26 -24.33 -3.23
CA MET A 1 -30.10 -24.46 -2.31
C MET A 1 -28.75 -24.50 -3.02
N LYS A 2 -28.56 -25.28 -4.11
CA LYS A 2 -27.27 -25.34 -4.86
C LYS A 2 -26.81 -23.98 -5.42
N GLU A 3 -27.73 -23.17 -5.95
CA GLU A 3 -27.43 -21.84 -6.52
C GLU A 3 -26.83 -20.85 -5.50
N TYR A 4 -27.40 -20.76 -4.29
CA TYR A 4 -26.85 -19.90 -3.22
C TYR A 4 -25.42 -20.31 -2.81
N LYS A 5 -25.12 -21.61 -2.85
CA LYS A 5 -23.77 -22.10 -2.54
C LYS A 5 -22.78 -21.68 -3.61
N ILE A 6 -23.10 -21.87 -4.89
CA ILE A 6 -22.28 -21.40 -6.03
C ILE A 6 -22.02 -19.90 -5.93
N LYS A 7 -23.07 -19.11 -5.68
CA LYS A 7 -22.96 -17.66 -5.49
C LYS A 7 -22.03 -17.28 -4.32
N SER A 8 -22.03 -18.06 -3.25
CA SER A 8 -21.12 -17.84 -2.11
C SER A 8 -19.66 -18.13 -2.47
N PHE A 9 -19.40 -19.14 -3.31
CA PHE A 9 -18.06 -19.40 -3.84
C PHE A 9 -17.59 -18.28 -4.78
N GLU A 10 -18.46 -17.79 -5.66
CA GLU A 10 -18.16 -16.65 -6.55
C GLU A 10 -17.83 -15.39 -5.75
N PHE A 11 -18.59 -15.12 -4.69
CA PHE A 11 -18.33 -13.99 -3.80
C PHE A 11 -16.97 -14.15 -3.10
N ALA A 12 -16.67 -15.33 -2.55
CA ALA A 12 -15.37 -15.60 -1.94
C ALA A 12 -14.21 -15.44 -2.92
N ASN A 13 -14.37 -15.90 -4.17
CA ASN A 13 -13.40 -15.74 -5.25
C ASN A 13 -13.17 -14.26 -5.60
N SER A 14 -14.25 -13.50 -5.74
CA SER A 14 -14.21 -12.06 -6.03
C SER A 14 -13.51 -11.29 -4.91
N LEU A 15 -13.89 -11.55 -3.65
CA LEU A 15 -13.28 -10.95 -2.47
C LEU A 15 -11.77 -11.25 -2.38
N THR A 16 -11.39 -12.53 -2.55
CA THR A 16 -9.99 -12.95 -2.49
C THR A 16 -9.14 -12.24 -3.54
N THR A 17 -9.67 -12.15 -4.77
CA THR A 17 -9.01 -11.43 -5.88
C THR A 17 -8.88 -9.95 -5.59
N GLN A 18 -9.92 -9.32 -5.01
CA GLN A 18 -9.89 -7.91 -4.63
C GLN A 18 -8.81 -7.63 -3.57
N LEU A 19 -8.66 -8.49 -2.56
CA LEU A 19 -7.61 -8.35 -1.56
C LEU A 19 -6.21 -8.47 -2.18
N ILE A 20 -6.00 -9.39 -3.14
CA ILE A 20 -4.74 -9.53 -3.87
C ILE A 20 -4.44 -8.24 -4.65
N THR A 21 -5.41 -7.74 -5.43
CA THR A 21 -5.26 -6.52 -6.23
C THR A 21 -4.92 -5.32 -5.35
N LEU A 22 -5.66 -5.12 -4.26
CA LEU A 22 -5.40 -4.03 -3.32
C LEU A 22 -4.01 -4.15 -2.69
N SER A 23 -3.59 -5.35 -2.29
CA SER A 23 -2.25 -5.59 -1.74
C SER A 23 -1.16 -5.19 -2.72
N THR A 24 -1.28 -5.62 -3.99
CA THR A 24 -0.31 -5.30 -5.05
C THR A 24 -0.24 -3.81 -5.34
N VAL A 25 -1.40 -3.14 -5.43
CA VAL A 25 -1.47 -1.68 -5.64
C VAL A 25 -0.78 -0.94 -4.49
N LEU A 26 -1.04 -1.33 -3.25
CA LEU A 26 -0.42 -0.72 -2.07
C LEU A 26 1.10 -0.93 -2.05
N ILE A 27 1.58 -2.15 -2.37
CA ILE A 27 3.01 -2.42 -2.50
C ILE A 27 3.63 -1.53 -3.58
N GLY A 28 3.07 -1.52 -4.80
CA GLY A 28 3.59 -0.74 -5.92
C GLY A 28 3.62 0.77 -5.65
N LEU A 29 2.58 1.29 -5.01
CA LEU A 29 2.52 2.69 -4.59
C LEU A 29 3.57 3.00 -3.52
N SER A 30 3.75 2.10 -2.55
CA SER A 30 4.74 2.26 -1.49
C SER A 30 6.17 2.22 -2.01
N VAL A 31 6.46 1.33 -2.98
CA VAL A 31 7.75 1.27 -3.66
C VAL A 31 8.01 2.55 -4.44
N THR A 32 7.02 3.04 -5.19
CA THR A 32 7.13 4.32 -5.95
C THR A 32 7.48 5.51 -5.06
N PHE A 33 6.96 5.57 -3.84
CA PHE A 33 7.24 6.67 -2.91
C PHE A 33 8.39 6.40 -1.94
N THR A 34 9.13 5.30 -2.11
CA THR A 34 10.20 4.89 -1.17
C THR A 34 11.25 5.97 -0.97
N GLU A 35 11.63 6.67 -2.05
CA GLU A 35 12.63 7.74 -2.00
C GLU A 35 12.15 8.99 -1.25
N LYS A 36 10.84 9.20 -1.17
CA LYS A 36 10.28 10.33 -0.42
C LYS A 36 10.32 10.09 1.08
N PHE A 37 10.42 8.85 1.52
CA PHE A 37 10.43 8.52 2.94
C PHE A 37 11.83 8.70 3.53
N ASP A 38 12.09 9.82 4.21
CA ASP A 38 13.38 10.09 4.88
C ASP A 38 13.78 8.94 5.83
N VAL A 39 14.89 8.27 5.50
CA VAL A 39 15.04 6.83 5.71
C VAL A 39 15.86 6.41 6.94
N GLN A 40 16.15 7.32 7.87
CA GLN A 40 17.18 7.04 8.89
C GLN A 40 16.72 6.21 10.10
N SER A 41 15.42 6.06 10.39
CA SER A 41 15.01 5.35 11.63
C SER A 41 13.89 4.31 11.49
N SER A 42 13.27 4.14 10.31
CA SER A 42 12.07 3.29 10.19
C SER A 42 11.95 2.47 8.90
N LYS A 43 13.08 2.19 8.21
CA LYS A 43 13.13 1.24 7.08
C LYS A 43 12.53 -0.12 7.44
N VAL A 44 12.77 -0.58 8.65
CA VAL A 44 12.36 -1.91 9.13
C VAL A 44 10.83 -2.07 9.09
N PHE A 45 10.08 -1.06 9.52
CA PHE A 45 8.61 -1.09 9.50
C PHE A 45 8.04 -1.14 8.08
N LEU A 46 8.66 -0.41 7.15
CA LEU A 46 8.26 -0.41 5.74
C LEU A 46 8.47 -1.79 5.10
N VAL A 47 9.64 -2.39 5.32
CA VAL A 47 9.98 -3.73 4.80
C VAL A 47 9.07 -4.82 5.42
N ILE A 48 8.75 -4.72 6.71
CA ILE A 48 7.82 -5.64 7.38
C ILE A 48 6.41 -5.50 6.80
N SER A 49 5.95 -4.28 6.52
CA SER A 49 4.64 -4.06 5.88
C SER A 49 4.58 -4.71 4.49
N TRP A 50 5.62 -4.51 3.67
CA TRP A 50 5.68 -5.11 2.33
C TRP A 50 5.69 -6.62 2.36
N THR A 51 6.51 -7.21 3.24
CA THR A 51 6.56 -8.66 3.42
C THR A 51 5.22 -9.21 3.92
N SER A 52 4.55 -8.52 4.83
CA SER A 52 3.19 -8.89 5.28
C SER A 52 2.16 -8.87 4.15
N LEU A 53 2.15 -7.82 3.32
CA LEU A 53 1.25 -7.72 2.16
C LEU A 53 1.58 -8.77 1.09
N PHE A 54 2.86 -9.06 0.88
CA PHE A 54 3.30 -10.10 -0.04
C PHE A 54 2.87 -11.50 0.42
N VAL A 55 3.04 -11.78 1.71
CA VAL A 55 2.56 -13.03 2.32
C VAL A 55 1.04 -13.15 2.22
N SER A 56 0.29 -12.06 2.40
CA SER A 56 -1.16 -12.01 2.15
C SER A 56 -1.50 -12.44 0.71
N ILE A 57 -0.75 -11.94 -0.30
CA ILE A 57 -0.97 -12.34 -1.70
C ILE A 57 -0.79 -13.85 -1.90
N LEU A 58 0.27 -14.43 -1.33
CA LEU A 58 0.52 -15.88 -1.42
C LEU A 58 -0.62 -16.70 -0.81
N PHE A 59 -1.09 -16.31 0.38
CA PHE A 59 -2.24 -16.97 1.01
C PHE A 59 -3.55 -16.75 0.23
N GLY A 60 -3.70 -15.61 -0.45
CA GLY A 60 -4.81 -15.38 -1.37
C GLY A 60 -4.81 -16.35 -2.55
N ILE A 61 -3.65 -16.56 -3.18
CA ILE A 61 -3.50 -17.53 -4.27
C ILE A 61 -3.84 -18.95 -3.78
N LEU A 62 -3.35 -19.33 -2.60
CA LEU A 62 -3.70 -20.63 -2.00
C LEU A 62 -5.19 -20.77 -1.71
N THR A 63 -5.86 -19.69 -1.27
CA THR A 63 -7.31 -19.65 -1.05
C THR A 63 -8.07 -19.83 -2.36
N LEU A 64 -7.65 -19.17 -3.44
CA LEU A 64 -8.22 -19.34 -4.78
C LEU A 64 -8.08 -20.79 -5.27
N MET A 65 -6.91 -21.39 -5.05
CA MET A 65 -6.66 -22.80 -5.39
C MET A 65 -7.54 -23.75 -4.58
N ALA A 66 -7.72 -23.50 -3.29
CA ALA A 66 -8.59 -24.29 -2.42
C ALA A 66 -10.08 -24.16 -2.79
N LEU A 67 -10.54 -22.95 -3.13
CA LEU A 67 -11.89 -22.70 -3.64
C LEU A 67 -12.13 -23.45 -4.95
N SER A 68 -11.21 -23.32 -5.92
CA SER A 68 -11.29 -23.98 -7.22
C SER A 68 -11.29 -25.51 -7.09
N GLY A 69 -10.43 -26.07 -6.22
CA GLY A 69 -10.39 -27.51 -5.96
C GLY A 69 -11.67 -28.04 -5.30
N THR A 70 -12.34 -27.23 -4.47
CA THR A 70 -13.60 -27.62 -3.82
C THR A 70 -14.78 -27.59 -4.81
N ILE A 71 -14.79 -26.63 -5.73
CA ILE A 71 -15.78 -26.57 -6.81
C ILE A 71 -15.55 -27.70 -7.84
N GLY A 72 -14.29 -28.00 -8.17
CA GLY A 72 -13.94 -29.09 -9.08
C GLY A 72 -14.44 -30.45 -8.59
N LYS A 73 -14.27 -30.75 -7.30
CA LYS A 73 -14.81 -31.98 -6.67
C LYS A 73 -16.33 -32.05 -6.73
N PHE A 74 -17.03 -30.93 -6.52
CA PHE A 74 -18.49 -30.87 -6.62
C PHE A 74 -19.02 -31.18 -8.03
N LYS A 75 -18.28 -30.83 -9.09
CA LYS A 75 -18.69 -31.08 -10.48
C LYS A 75 -18.40 -32.52 -10.94
N SER A 76 -17.45 -33.21 -10.32
CA SER A 76 -17.01 -34.56 -10.70
C SER A 76 -17.65 -35.67 -9.87
N GLU A 77 -18.08 -35.39 -8.64
CA GLU A 77 -18.74 -36.37 -7.76
C GLU A 77 -20.16 -35.90 -7.42
N GLU A 78 -21.12 -36.19 -8.30
CA GLU A 78 -22.55 -35.96 -8.04
C GLU A 78 -23.14 -36.95 -7.00
N ASP A 79 -22.35 -37.91 -6.50
CA ASP A 79 -22.84 -39.09 -5.75
C ASP A 79 -22.34 -39.19 -4.29
N ASN A 80 -21.47 -38.28 -3.83
CA ASN A 80 -21.05 -38.24 -2.43
C ASN A 80 -21.88 -37.21 -1.66
N ASN A 81 -22.49 -37.63 -0.54
CA ASN A 81 -23.24 -36.81 0.44
C ASN A 81 -22.44 -35.65 1.08
N ASP A 82 -21.29 -35.31 0.52
CA ASP A 82 -20.33 -34.37 1.05
C ASP A 82 -20.64 -32.97 0.51
N GLU A 83 -21.65 -32.35 1.13
CA GLU A 83 -22.20 -31.08 0.66
C GLU A 83 -21.10 -30.01 0.42
N PRO A 84 -21.18 -29.24 -0.69
CA PRO A 84 -20.25 -28.16 -0.94
C PRO A 84 -20.39 -27.11 0.17
N ASN A 85 -19.29 -26.83 0.86
CA ASN A 85 -19.26 -25.89 1.97
C ASN A 85 -18.00 -25.02 1.88
N ILE A 86 -18.21 -23.71 1.76
CA ILE A 86 -17.14 -22.70 1.75
C ILE A 86 -16.40 -22.62 3.10
N TYR A 87 -17.01 -23.13 4.17
CA TYR A 87 -16.43 -23.21 5.51
C TYR A 87 -15.58 -24.47 5.74
N LYS A 88 -15.25 -25.24 4.68
CA LYS A 88 -14.29 -26.34 4.79
C LYS A 88 -12.95 -25.78 5.29
N LYS A 89 -12.37 -26.41 6.32
CA LYS A 89 -11.10 -25.99 6.95
C LYS A 89 -9.96 -25.74 5.96
N ASN A 90 -9.98 -26.39 4.79
CA ASN A 90 -9.00 -26.21 3.72
C ASN A 90 -9.09 -24.84 3.02
N ILE A 91 -10.28 -24.24 2.94
CA ILE A 91 -10.51 -22.90 2.39
C ILE A 91 -10.36 -21.84 3.49
N THR A 92 -10.92 -22.12 4.66
CA THR A 92 -11.03 -21.13 5.73
C THR A 92 -9.67 -20.79 6.36
N ARG A 93 -8.75 -21.76 6.51
CA ARG A 93 -7.41 -21.52 7.07
C ARG A 93 -6.58 -20.52 6.25
N PRO A 94 -6.34 -20.74 4.94
CA PRO A 94 -5.57 -19.78 4.14
C PRO A 94 -6.29 -18.44 4.00
N SER A 95 -7.63 -18.43 3.93
CA SER A 95 -8.42 -17.21 3.82
C SER A 95 -8.34 -16.31 5.06
N ILE A 96 -8.46 -16.89 6.27
CA ILE A 96 -8.28 -16.13 7.52
C ILE A 96 -6.85 -15.57 7.58
N LEU A 97 -5.86 -16.39 7.23
CA LEU A 97 -4.47 -16.00 7.31
C LEU A 97 -4.16 -14.84 6.34
N GLN A 98 -4.68 -14.89 5.11
CA GLN A 98 -4.63 -13.78 4.16
C GLN A 98 -5.21 -12.49 4.77
N ILE A 99 -6.41 -12.55 5.35
CA ILE A 99 -7.08 -11.36 5.91
C ILE A 99 -6.24 -10.77 7.05
N VAL A 100 -5.72 -11.61 7.96
CA VAL A 100 -4.89 -11.17 9.07
C VAL A 100 -3.62 -10.47 8.58
N PHE A 101 -2.89 -11.08 7.63
CA PHE A 101 -1.68 -10.48 7.07
C PHE A 101 -1.96 -9.22 6.24
N PHE A 102 -3.11 -9.16 5.55
CA PHE A 102 -3.54 -7.97 4.83
C PHE A 102 -3.80 -6.81 5.79
N VAL A 103 -4.64 -7.02 6.80
CA VAL A 103 -4.98 -5.99 7.79
C VAL A 103 -3.74 -5.52 8.54
N LEU A 104 -2.88 -6.45 8.98
CA LEU A 104 -1.63 -6.13 9.65
C LEU A 104 -0.68 -5.32 8.74
N GLY A 105 -0.55 -5.73 7.47
CA GLY A 105 0.26 -5.03 6.48
C GLY A 105 -0.23 -3.61 6.22
N VAL A 106 -1.55 -3.42 6.08
CA VAL A 106 -2.19 -2.11 5.90
C VAL A 106 -2.01 -1.22 7.13
N LEU A 107 -2.22 -1.75 8.34
CA LEU A 107 -2.05 -1.00 9.58
C LEU A 107 -0.60 -0.50 9.74
N LEU A 108 0.38 -1.36 9.50
CA LEU A 108 1.79 -0.99 9.51
C LEU A 108 2.09 0.13 8.50
N LEU A 109 1.50 0.04 7.30
CA LEU A 109 1.66 1.06 6.26
C LEU A 109 1.07 2.41 6.67
N ILE A 110 -0.10 2.41 7.32
CA ILE A 110 -0.75 3.62 7.83
C ILE A 110 0.06 4.24 8.98
N ILE A 111 0.51 3.43 9.94
CA ILE A 111 1.33 3.90 11.06
C ILE A 111 2.63 4.55 10.55
N TYR A 112 3.26 3.93 9.55
CA TYR A 112 4.44 4.49 8.90
C TYR A 112 4.13 5.81 8.19
N SER A 113 3.03 5.87 7.43
CA SER A 113 2.60 7.06 6.69
C SER A 113 2.29 8.26 7.60
N THR A 114 1.59 8.04 8.72
CA THR A 114 1.30 9.10 9.70
C THR A 114 2.57 9.63 10.37
N SER A 115 3.50 8.74 10.72
CA SER A 115 4.82 9.12 11.29
C SER A 115 5.64 9.95 10.30
N PHE A 116 5.50 9.68 9.00
CA PHE A 116 6.17 10.42 7.93
C PHE A 116 5.61 11.84 7.72
N GLN A 117 4.27 11.99 7.66
CA GLN A 117 3.61 13.29 7.44
C GLN A 117 3.92 14.34 8.51
N PHE A 118 4.09 13.92 9.77
CA PHE A 118 4.44 14.84 10.86
C PHE A 118 5.89 15.34 10.82
N LYS A 119 6.83 14.52 10.34
CA LYS A 119 8.25 14.91 10.25
C LYS A 119 8.52 15.91 9.10
N ASN A 120 7.74 15.85 8.03
CA ASN A 120 7.95 16.69 6.83
C ASN A 120 7.33 18.08 6.89
N LYS A 121 6.46 18.39 7.85
CA LYS A 121 5.90 19.74 8.02
C LYS A 121 6.86 20.74 8.68
N THR A 122 7.93 20.26 9.32
CA THR A 122 8.89 21.11 10.05
C THR A 122 10.19 21.42 9.30
N SER A 123 10.31 21.08 8.01
CA SER A 123 11.51 21.37 7.19
C SER A 123 11.18 21.97 5.83
N LYS A 124 10.06 22.70 5.74
CA LYS A 124 9.77 23.59 4.61
C LYS A 124 9.42 24.98 5.14
N SER A 125 10.35 25.54 5.92
CA SER A 125 10.43 26.97 6.17
C SER A 125 11.46 27.51 5.20
N ASP A 126 10.98 28.13 4.12
CA ASP A 126 11.63 29.10 3.25
C ASP A 126 13.13 29.37 3.49
N GLU A 127 14.00 28.43 3.13
CA GLU A 127 15.42 28.74 2.97
C GLU A 127 15.63 29.28 1.56
N VAL A 128 15.62 30.60 1.43
CA VAL A 128 16.15 31.29 0.26
C VAL A 128 17.65 31.02 0.25
N THR A 129 18.10 30.01 -0.48
CA THR A 129 19.52 29.83 -0.77
C THR A 129 19.99 31.02 -1.59
N VAL A 130 20.73 31.94 -0.98
CA VAL A 130 21.39 33.03 -1.69
C VAL A 130 22.38 32.39 -2.66
N ILE A 131 22.01 32.34 -3.95
CA ILE A 131 22.78 31.67 -5.01
C ILE A 131 24.13 32.36 -5.22
N LYS A 132 24.26 33.64 -4.82
CA LYS A 132 25.52 34.39 -4.94
C LYS A 132 25.49 35.67 -4.08
N GLU A 133 26.49 35.85 -3.23
CA GLU A 133 26.76 37.13 -2.59
C GLU A 133 27.71 37.93 -3.48
N THR A 134 27.23 39.01 -4.12
CA THR A 134 28.07 39.92 -4.90
C THR A 134 28.26 41.22 -4.16
N THR A 135 29.46 41.43 -3.62
CA THR A 135 29.88 42.71 -3.04
C THR A 135 30.28 43.66 -4.18
N TYR A 136 29.54 44.74 -4.37
CA TYR A 136 29.91 45.80 -5.31
C TYR A 136 30.61 46.94 -4.57
N ARG A 137 31.80 47.34 -5.01
CA ARG A 137 32.40 48.61 -4.57
C ARG A 137 31.78 49.73 -5.39
N LEU A 138 31.00 50.58 -4.73
CA LEU A 138 30.40 51.76 -5.35
C LEU A 138 31.52 52.73 -5.75
N ALA A 139 31.84 52.79 -7.04
CA ALA A 139 32.78 53.72 -7.60
C ALA A 139 32.02 54.96 -8.11
N GLY A 140 31.77 55.92 -7.21
CA GLY A 140 31.29 57.25 -7.57
C GLY A 140 30.08 57.73 -6.75
N PRO A 141 29.93 59.05 -6.54
CA PRO A 141 28.97 59.63 -5.61
C PRO A 141 27.49 59.60 -6.06
N ASN A 142 27.15 59.02 -7.22
CA ASN A 142 25.79 59.11 -7.75
C ASN A 142 25.38 57.86 -8.57
N ILE A 143 25.00 56.78 -7.88
CA ILE A 143 24.53 55.54 -8.51
C ILE A 143 23.13 55.21 -7.98
N LYS A 144 22.13 55.13 -8.87
CA LYS A 144 20.79 54.62 -8.57
C LYS A 144 20.79 53.10 -8.71
N ILE A 145 20.43 52.40 -7.64
CA ILE A 145 20.24 50.95 -7.64
C ILE A 145 18.79 50.70 -8.04
N ASP A 146 18.58 50.08 -9.21
CA ASP A 146 17.22 49.74 -9.65
C ASP A 146 16.73 48.47 -8.92
N THR A 147 15.46 48.49 -8.50
CA THR A 147 14.95 47.70 -7.37
C THR A 147 14.72 46.23 -7.74
N LEU A 148 15.07 45.29 -6.84
CA LEU A 148 14.66 43.89 -6.96
C LEU A 148 13.16 43.76 -6.65
N LYS A 149 12.36 43.36 -7.64
CA LYS A 149 10.92 43.11 -7.47
C LYS A 149 10.69 41.65 -7.09
N THR A 150 10.23 41.41 -5.87
CA THR A 150 9.77 40.07 -5.44
C THR A 150 8.28 39.95 -5.78
N GLN A 151 7.90 38.92 -6.54
CA GLN A 151 6.51 38.61 -6.83
C GLN A 151 6.09 37.42 -5.98
N ASN A 152 5.28 37.69 -4.96
CA ASN A 152 4.67 36.66 -4.13
C ASN A 152 3.40 36.17 -4.84
N SER A 153 3.38 34.92 -5.32
CA SER A 153 2.14 34.31 -5.83
C SER A 153 1.43 33.66 -4.64
N ARG A 154 0.32 34.26 -4.23
CA ARG A 154 -0.63 33.64 -3.28
C ARG A 154 -1.24 32.37 -3.87
#